data_AF-A0A937WZ32-F1
#
_entry.id   AF-A0A937WZ32-F1
#
_cell.length_a   1.000
_cell.length_b   1.000
_cell.length_c   1.000
_cell.angle_alpha   90.00
_cell.angle_beta   90.00
_cell.angle_gamma   90.00
#
_symmetry.space_group_name_H-M   'P 1'
#
loop_
_entity.id
_entity.type
_entity.pdbx_description
1 polymer ?
#
loop_
_entity_poly.entity_id
_entity_poly.type
_entity_poly.pdbx_seq_one_letter_code
_entity_poly.pdbx_strand_id
1 'polypeptide(L)'
;MPLDTEQIAHFKTHGFVRIPGFVDPATLAGWRAQIWQGLGAQENDRGTWPDHQRALVGFRFQPEETEPARYEPLLEIVKQLGGGDFGWGPDDFGDGGAPILK
;
A
#
# COMPACT_ATOMS: atom_id res chain seq x y z
N MET A 1 2.19 13.09 -3.50
CA MET A 1 1.65 14.27 -2.79
C MET A 1 2.25 14.27 -1.40
N PRO A 2 2.92 15.33 -0.97
CA PRO A 2 3.47 15.40 0.39
C PRO A 2 2.38 15.55 1.44
N LEU A 3 2.63 15.01 2.64
CA LEU A 3 1.80 15.28 3.82
C LEU A 3 2.01 16.72 4.28
N ASP A 4 0.95 17.34 4.76
CA ASP A 4 1.05 18.63 5.44
C ASP A 4 1.56 18.46 6.89
N THR A 5 1.85 19.60 7.55
CA THR A 5 2.38 19.61 8.91
C THR A 5 1.40 19.04 9.94
N GLU A 6 0.08 19.22 9.74
CA GLU A 6 -0.94 18.70 10.66
C GLU A 6 -1.05 17.19 10.55
N GLN A 7 -1.01 16.65 9.34
CA GLN A 7 -0.98 15.22 9.06
C GLN A 7 0.26 14.55 9.65
N ILE A 8 1.42 15.18 9.54
CA ILE A 8 2.66 14.69 10.15
C ILE A 8 2.55 14.73 11.69
N ALA A 9 2.04 15.82 12.26
CA ALA A 9 1.84 15.94 13.71
C ALA A 9 0.85 14.89 14.23
N HIS A 10 -0.25 14.65 13.50
CA HIS A 10 -1.22 13.61 13.80
C HIS A 10 -0.56 12.22 13.77
N PHE A 11 0.22 11.91 12.73
CA PHE A 11 0.97 10.66 12.64
C PHE A 11 1.92 10.48 13.83
N LYS A 12 2.69 11.51 14.20
CA LYS A 12 3.59 11.45 15.36
C LYS A 12 2.87 11.23 16.69
N THR A 13 1.66 11.77 16.81
CA THR A 13 0.87 11.67 18.04
C THR A 13 0.11 10.34 18.15
N HIS A 14 -0.39 9.82 17.02
CA HIS A 14 -1.34 8.71 17.00
C HIS A 14 -0.82 7.45 16.30
N GLY A 15 0.33 7.50 15.64
CA GLY A 15 0.92 6.39 14.89
C GLY A 15 0.25 6.10 13.54
N PHE A 16 -0.70 6.93 13.09
CA PHE A 16 -1.38 6.77 11.79
C PHE A 16 -1.83 8.12 11.21
N VAL A 17 -2.07 8.13 9.90
CA VAL A 17 -2.70 9.25 9.18
C VAL A 17 -3.71 8.70 8.18
N ARG A 18 -4.86 9.36 8.03
CA ARG A 18 -5.88 9.02 7.03
C ARG A 18 -5.84 10.05 5.90
N ILE A 19 -5.71 9.57 4.67
CA ILE A 19 -5.66 10.39 3.47
C ILE A 19 -6.84 10.02 2.57
N PRO A 20 -7.95 10.78 2.61
CA PRO A 20 -9.11 10.52 1.76
C PRO A 20 -8.77 10.68 0.28
N GLY A 21 -9.28 9.79 -0.57
CA GLY A 21 -9.06 9.88 -2.02
C GLY A 21 -7.60 9.73 -2.45
N PHE A 22 -6.78 9.03 -1.64
CA PHE A 22 -5.36 8.91 -1.87
C PHE A 22 -5.00 8.22 -3.20
N VAL A 23 -5.75 7.17 -3.55
CA VAL A 23 -5.60 6.45 -4.81
C VAL A 23 -6.72 6.91 -5.74
N ASP A 24 -6.38 7.27 -6.97
CA ASP A 24 -7.38 7.63 -7.96
C ASP A 24 -8.28 6.43 -8.32
N PRO A 25 -9.54 6.68 -8.71
CA PRO A 25 -10.50 5.59 -8.95
C PRO A 25 -10.07 4.61 -10.06
N ALA A 26 -9.32 5.06 -11.06
CA ALA A 26 -8.93 4.22 -12.19
C ALA A 26 -7.82 3.23 -11.78
N THR A 27 -6.79 3.72 -11.09
CA THR A 27 -5.73 2.90 -10.51
C THR A 27 -6.30 1.88 -9.52
N LEU A 28 -7.18 2.33 -8.61
CA LEU A 28 -7.83 1.45 -7.65
C LEU A 28 -8.67 0.36 -8.33
N ALA A 29 -9.42 0.72 -9.38
CA ALA A 29 -10.19 -0.24 -10.15
C ALA A 29 -9.30 -1.27 -10.86
N GLY A 30 -8.16 -0.85 -11.41
CA GLY A 30 -7.18 -1.72 -12.05
C GLY A 30 -6.59 -2.75 -11.09
N TRP A 31 -6.13 -2.31 -9.92
CA TRP A 31 -5.59 -3.23 -8.89
C TRP A 31 -6.63 -4.24 -8.45
N ARG A 32 -7.84 -3.76 -8.18
CA ARG A 32 -8.96 -4.58 -7.74
C ARG A 32 -9.29 -5.66 -8.77
N ALA A 33 -9.34 -5.32 -10.05
CA ALA A 33 -9.62 -6.28 -11.11
C ALA A 33 -8.57 -7.40 -11.17
N GLN A 34 -7.28 -7.05 -11.08
CA GLN A 34 -6.20 -8.04 -11.13
C GLN A 34 -6.19 -8.95 -9.90
N ILE A 35 -6.45 -8.40 -8.71
CA ILE A 35 -6.56 -9.18 -7.46
C ILE A 35 -7.69 -10.21 -7.56
N TRP A 36 -8.89 -9.77 -7.99
CA TRP A 36 -10.03 -10.68 -8.12
C TRP A 36 -9.80 -11.74 -9.20
N GLN A 37 -9.20 -11.37 -10.33
CA GLN A 37 -8.77 -12.32 -11.35
C GLN A 37 -7.75 -13.33 -10.80
N GLY A 38 -6.76 -12.88 -10.03
CA GLY A 38 -5.74 -13.74 -9.41
C GLY A 38 -6.32 -14.70 -8.37
N LEU A 39 -7.40 -14.31 -7.69
CA LEU A 39 -8.17 -15.18 -6.80
C LEU A 39 -9.10 -16.16 -7.55
N GLY A 40 -9.33 -15.95 -8.85
CA GLY A 40 -10.37 -16.67 -9.59
C GLY A 40 -11.78 -16.41 -9.05
N ALA A 41 -12.00 -15.27 -8.40
CA ALA A 41 -13.21 -14.92 -7.69
C ALA A 41 -13.83 -13.62 -8.21
N GLN A 42 -15.09 -13.38 -7.87
CA GLN A 42 -15.81 -12.17 -8.24
C GLN A 42 -15.97 -11.26 -7.03
N GLU A 43 -15.68 -9.97 -7.22
CA GLU A 43 -15.80 -8.96 -6.17
C GLU A 43 -17.18 -8.94 -5.50
N ASN A 44 -18.23 -9.06 -6.31
CA ASN A 44 -19.61 -8.88 -5.86
C ASN A 44 -20.33 -10.21 -5.59
N ASP A 45 -19.64 -11.34 -5.67
CA ASP A 45 -20.20 -12.65 -5.36
C ASP A 45 -19.34 -13.37 -4.31
N ARG A 46 -19.76 -13.24 -3.05
CA ARG A 46 -19.11 -13.89 -1.92
C ARG A 46 -19.07 -15.42 -2.05
N GLY A 47 -19.99 -16.03 -2.81
CA GLY A 47 -19.99 -17.48 -3.05
C GLY A 47 -18.79 -17.96 -3.87
N THR A 48 -18.10 -17.06 -4.55
CA THR A 48 -16.89 -17.37 -5.34
C THR A 48 -15.59 -17.15 -4.56
N TRP A 49 -15.65 -16.63 -3.34
CA TRP A 49 -14.45 -16.29 -2.58
C TRP A 49 -13.79 -17.54 -2.00
N PRO A 50 -12.45 -17.64 -2.04
CA PRO A 50 -11.76 -18.82 -1.54
C PRO A 50 -11.79 -18.90 -0.01
N ASP A 51 -12.25 -20.03 0.55
CA ASP A 51 -12.40 -20.23 2.00
C ASP A 51 -11.07 -20.33 2.77
N HIS A 52 -10.00 -20.77 2.09
CA HIS A 52 -8.71 -21.10 2.72
C HIS A 52 -7.52 -20.30 2.18
N GLN A 53 -7.73 -19.47 1.15
CA GLN A 53 -6.67 -18.66 0.57
C GLN A 53 -6.52 -17.35 1.35
N ARG A 54 -5.47 -17.28 2.18
CA ARG A 54 -5.15 -16.10 3.00
C ARG A 54 -4.18 -15.13 2.33
N ALA A 55 -3.53 -15.57 1.24
CA ALA A 55 -2.53 -14.79 0.53
C ALA A 55 -2.52 -15.12 -0.97
N LEU A 56 -2.14 -14.12 -1.75
CA LEU A 56 -1.87 -14.22 -3.19
C LEU A 56 -0.41 -14.65 -3.42
N VAL A 57 -0.05 -15.86 -2.99
CA VAL A 57 1.32 -16.36 -3.11
C VAL A 57 1.69 -16.51 -4.59
N GLY A 58 2.78 -15.87 -5.02
CA GLY A 58 3.27 -15.92 -6.41
C GLY A 58 2.50 -15.02 -7.39
N PHE A 59 1.49 -14.28 -6.94
CA PHE A 59 0.82 -13.28 -7.76
C PHE A 59 1.75 -12.10 -8.05
N ARG A 60 1.69 -11.60 -9.28
CA ARG A 60 2.36 -10.38 -9.72
C ARG A 60 1.33 -9.52 -10.47
N PHE A 61 1.33 -8.22 -10.18
CA PHE A 61 0.58 -7.27 -11.00
C PHE A 61 1.17 -7.22 -12.40
N GLN A 62 0.32 -6.96 -13.39
CA GLN A 62 0.69 -6.83 -14.79
C GLN A 62 0.17 -5.49 -15.33
N PRO A 63 1.04 -4.56 -15.77
CA PRO A 63 2.50 -4.64 -15.69
C PRO A 63 3.00 -4.48 -14.24
N GLU A 64 4.17 -5.02 -13.89
CA GLU A 64 4.66 -5.07 -12.50
C GLU A 64 4.86 -3.67 -11.89
N GLU A 65 5.18 -2.68 -12.71
CA GLU A 65 5.35 -1.28 -12.32
C GLU A 65 4.07 -0.67 -11.76
N THR A 66 2.91 -1.28 -12.03
CA THR A 66 1.63 -0.82 -11.51
C THR A 66 1.31 -1.37 -10.13
N GLU A 67 2.15 -2.18 -9.50
CA GLU A 67 1.83 -2.72 -8.17
C GLU A 67 1.67 -1.62 -7.11
N PRO A 68 0.77 -1.78 -6.11
CA PRO A 68 0.53 -0.77 -5.08
C PRO A 68 1.78 -0.31 -4.32
N ALA A 69 2.76 -1.20 -4.14
CA ALA A 69 4.03 -0.89 -3.48
C ALA A 69 4.89 0.11 -4.28
N ARG A 70 4.68 0.23 -5.59
CA ARG A 70 5.39 1.18 -6.46
C ARG A 70 4.63 2.48 -6.69
N TYR A 71 3.44 2.64 -6.11
CA TYR A 71 2.64 3.84 -6.25
C TYR A 71 3.40 5.07 -5.74
N GLU A 72 3.81 5.97 -6.63
CA GLU A 72 4.72 7.06 -6.30
C GLU A 72 4.23 7.96 -5.16
N PRO A 73 2.92 8.31 -5.08
CA PRO A 73 2.41 9.05 -3.94
C PRO A 73 2.64 8.35 -2.59
N LEU A 74 2.64 7.01 -2.55
CA LEU A 74 2.88 6.23 -1.32
C LEU A 74 4.34 6.29 -0.93
N LEU A 75 5.24 6.11 -1.89
CA LEU A 75 6.69 6.18 -1.67
C LEU A 75 7.11 7.54 -1.11
N GLU A 76 6.54 8.63 -1.62
CA GLU A 76 6.78 9.98 -1.11
C GLU A 76 6.34 10.16 0.35
N ILE A 77 5.19 9.60 0.73
CA ILE A 77 4.68 9.66 2.11
C ILE A 77 5.56 8.84 3.05
N VAL A 78 5.92 7.61 2.65
CA VAL A 78 6.81 6.74 3.44
C VAL A 78 8.15 7.43 3.68
N LYS A 79 8.73 8.06 2.65
CA LYS A 79 9.96 8.85 2.79
C LYS A 79 9.82 10.00 3.78
N GLN A 80 8.70 10.72 3.76
CA GLN A 80 8.45 11.85 4.67
C GLN A 80 8.26 11.41 6.11
N LEU A 81 7.52 10.33 6.35
CA LEU A 81 7.26 9.83 7.70
C LEU A 81 8.47 9.10 8.28
N GLY A 82 9.23 8.40 7.43
CA GLY A 82 10.37 7.58 7.85
C GLY A 82 11.69 8.33 7.90
N GLY A 83 11.77 9.56 7.36
CA GLY A 83 13.06 10.26 7.23
C GLY A 83 14.08 9.54 6.34
N GLY A 84 13.63 8.54 5.57
CA GLY A 84 14.49 7.59 4.84
C GLY A 84 14.75 6.25 5.53
N ASP A 85 14.32 6.06 6.78
CA ASP A 85 14.59 4.85 7.57
C ASP A 85 13.48 3.78 7.50
N PHE A 86 12.31 4.10 6.92
CA PHE A 86 11.30 3.08 6.62
C PHE A 86 11.73 2.29 5.37
N GLY A 87 12.37 1.14 5.58
CA GLY A 87 12.76 0.23 4.50
C GLY A 87 11.55 -0.43 3.84
N TRP A 88 11.13 0.11 2.69
CA TRP A 88 10.10 -0.48 1.82
C TRP A 88 10.35 -0.18 0.32
N GLY A 89 11.59 0.14 -0.05
CA GLY A 89 11.97 0.14 -1.46
C GLY A 89 11.97 -1.29 -2.03
N PRO A 90 11.74 -1.47 -3.35
CA PRO A 90 11.80 -2.80 -3.98
C PRO A 90 13.16 -3.49 -3.83
N ASP A 91 14.20 -2.74 -3.44
CA ASP A 91 15.57 -3.21 -3.22
C ASP A 91 16.01 -3.18 -1.75
N ASP A 92 15.10 -2.86 -0.80
CA ASP A 92 15.42 -2.71 0.62
C ASP A 92 14.76 -3.80 1.47
N PHE A 93 15.55 -4.81 1.84
CA PHE A 93 15.14 -5.95 2.66
C PHE A 93 15.43 -5.75 4.16
N GLY A 94 15.70 -4.51 4.60
CA GLY A 94 15.97 -4.19 6.00
C GLY A 94 14.71 -4.24 6.88
N ASP A 95 14.79 -4.92 8.03
CA ASP A 95 13.74 -4.95 9.05
C ASP A 95 13.15 -3.56 9.30
N GLY A 96 11.87 -3.39 8.97
CA GLY A 96 11.13 -2.13 9.11
C GLY A 96 10.91 -1.78 10.58
N GLY A 97 11.87 -1.09 11.19
CA GLY A 97 11.71 -0.43 12.47
C GLY A 97 11.29 1.02 12.27
N ALA A 98 10.26 1.49 12.99
CA ALA A 98 10.05 2.93 13.10
C ALA A 98 11.24 3.57 13.81
N PRO A 99 11.81 4.67 13.29
CA PRO A 99 12.81 5.41 14.03
C PRO A 99 12.20 5.82 15.37
N ILE A 100 12.73 5.27 16.46
CA ILE A 100 12.39 5.71 17.81
C ILE A 100 12.99 7.11 17.94
N LEU A 101 12.14 8.13 17.76
CA LEU A 101 12.51 9.53 17.97
C LEU A 101 12.99 9.67 19.43
N LYS A 102 14.28 9.99 19.61
CA LYS A 102 14.82 10.50 20.87
C LYS A 102 14.49 11.98 21.03
#